data_AF-A0A6B8QX33-F1
#
_entry.id   AF-A0A6B8QX33-F1
#
_cell.length_a   1.000
_cell.length_b   1.000
_cell.length_c   1.000
_cell.angle_alpha   90.00
_cell.angle_beta   90.00
_cell.angle_gamma   90.00
#
_symmetry.space_group_name_H-M   'P 1'
#
loop_
_entity.id
_entity.type
_entity.pdbx_description
1 polymer ?
#
loop_
_entity_poly.entity_id
_entity_poly.type
_entity_poly.pdbx_seq_one_letter_code
_entity_poly.pdbx_strand_id
1 'polypeptide(L)'
;MPGGLQRPSATLLHRQADEPPRHHPHHQDTGPVRPLPGRATGLPGVRPTVHTGPAAPGLHRGHEGCRERRGRGRSPTPARPVQRHLQAHDRPGLDERLWRPQGPQRPAPLVTGASTPIEAVRFHESRTEPPKHYTVDTLLNAMLHAGRHAEGEDAELLRKAEGIGTPATRDTVIQTLFDREYIATQRQGKQQLIVSTPRGRAFIDNTPSMLSEVRVTARWERELDAIQNAANDTEARQRRDAFINAQRAFITQRIEEVIEDVEDAPEAITDTRNGPTENMLTAARKIAASRNLTLPEGIETSFDVCRTFLDEAMQHPAPPTDKMKALALRLADEHGVTLNGELTTFQACKAFIDKHMGSKAPTPKMIAAAEAAAKRYRVKLPDDCRTLVAACRQFLNEHPQ
;
A
#
# COMPACT_ATOMS: atom_id res chain seq x y z
N MET A 1 -11.06 72.70 -1.03
CA MET A 1 -10.24 72.06 0.03
C MET A 1 -9.91 70.64 -0.43
N PRO A 2 -8.63 70.21 -0.31
CA PRO A 2 -7.89 69.73 -1.49
C PRO A 2 -7.24 68.33 -1.35
N GLY A 3 -6.65 67.88 -2.46
CA GLY A 3 -5.50 66.96 -2.54
C GLY A 3 -5.84 65.58 -3.13
N GLY A 4 -5.25 65.07 -4.21
CA GLY A 4 -4.16 65.45 -5.12
C GLY A 4 -3.85 64.16 -5.93
N LEU A 5 -3.98 64.14 -7.26
CA LEU A 5 -2.89 64.25 -8.26
C LEU A 5 -1.63 63.44 -7.87
N GLN A 6 -0.96 62.62 -8.69
CA GLN A 6 -1.08 62.06 -10.04
C GLN A 6 0.09 61.05 -10.15
N ARG A 7 0.02 60.03 -11.02
CA ARG A 7 1.19 59.19 -11.45
C ARG A 7 2.29 60.09 -12.11
N PRO A 8 3.55 59.69 -12.49
CA PRO A 8 4.01 58.33 -12.88
C PRO A 8 5.55 58.00 -12.73
N SER A 9 5.92 56.82 -13.27
CA SER A 9 7.16 56.47 -14.02
C SER A 9 8.51 56.12 -13.36
N ALA A 10 9.14 55.15 -14.03
CA ALA A 10 10.40 54.46 -13.81
C ALA A 10 11.67 55.32 -14.01
N THR A 11 12.79 54.88 -13.40
CA THR A 11 14.22 55.12 -13.79
C THR A 11 15.07 54.23 -12.84
N LEU A 12 15.64 53.09 -13.27
CA LEU A 12 16.90 52.88 -13.98
C LEU A 12 18.14 53.54 -13.31
N LEU A 13 18.99 52.75 -12.65
CA LEU A 13 20.37 53.12 -12.36
C LEU A 13 21.31 52.00 -12.85
N HIS A 14 21.92 52.27 -13.99
CA HIS A 14 23.19 51.71 -14.43
C HIS A 14 24.33 52.29 -13.58
N ARG A 15 25.35 51.48 -13.27
CA ARG A 15 26.73 51.83 -13.64
C ARG A 15 27.68 50.63 -13.60
N GLN A 16 28.30 50.42 -14.76
CA GLN A 16 29.43 49.53 -15.08
C GLN A 16 30.76 50.06 -14.52
N ALA A 17 31.74 49.15 -14.37
CA ALA A 17 33.18 49.28 -14.68
C ALA A 17 33.88 48.07 -14.03
N ASP A 18 34.92 47.41 -14.55
CA ASP A 18 35.61 47.30 -15.83
C ASP A 18 36.54 46.08 -15.64
N GLU A 19 36.89 45.41 -16.73
CA GLU A 19 37.71 44.18 -16.92
C GLU A 19 39.22 44.38 -16.49
N PRO A 20 40.23 43.45 -16.62
CA PRO A 20 40.30 42.10 -17.23
C PRO A 20 41.30 41.10 -16.50
N PRO A 21 42.02 40.13 -17.13
CA PRO A 21 42.08 38.74 -16.66
C PRO A 21 43.47 38.32 -16.11
N ARG A 22 43.58 37.21 -15.37
CA ARG A 22 44.90 36.59 -15.10
C ARG A 22 44.86 35.06 -15.10
N HIS A 23 45.43 34.53 -16.18
CA HIS A 23 46.46 33.49 -16.25
C HIS A 23 46.25 32.13 -15.54
N HIS A 24 46.18 31.08 -16.37
CA HIS A 24 46.70 29.76 -16.06
C HIS A 24 48.11 29.81 -15.45
N PRO A 25 48.45 28.80 -14.65
CA PRO A 25 49.55 27.96 -15.11
C PRO A 25 49.20 26.47 -15.09
N HIS A 26 49.57 25.83 -16.21
CA HIS A 26 49.99 24.45 -16.22
C HIS A 26 51.08 24.23 -15.16
N HIS A 27 50.94 23.17 -14.36
CA HIS A 27 52.11 22.42 -13.93
C HIS A 27 51.83 20.93 -14.07
N GLN A 28 52.56 20.32 -15.00
CA GLN A 28 52.84 18.91 -15.05
C GLN A 28 53.85 18.60 -13.94
N ASP A 29 53.65 17.50 -13.21
CA ASP A 29 54.70 16.72 -12.56
C ASP A 29 54.18 15.27 -12.47
N THR A 30 54.49 14.40 -13.44
CA THR A 30 55.67 13.51 -13.53
C THR A 30 56.00 12.65 -12.29
N GLY A 31 55.26 11.53 -12.16
CA GLY A 31 55.75 10.21 -11.71
C GLY A 31 56.16 10.01 -10.23
N PRO A 32 56.48 8.77 -9.79
CA PRO A 32 56.54 7.52 -10.54
C PRO A 32 55.59 6.41 -10.04
N VAL A 33 55.22 5.58 -11.01
CA VAL A 33 54.68 4.23 -10.87
C VAL A 33 55.77 3.28 -10.35
N ARG A 34 55.44 2.42 -9.36
CA ARG A 34 55.86 1.00 -9.19
C ARG A 34 55.58 0.51 -7.75
N PRO A 35 55.56 -0.81 -7.48
CA PRO A 35 55.03 -1.92 -8.28
C PRO A 35 54.04 -2.77 -7.47
N LEU A 36 53.19 -3.53 -8.17
CA LEU A 36 52.47 -4.67 -7.60
C LEU A 36 53.46 -5.75 -7.14
N PRO A 37 53.20 -6.43 -6.02
CA PRO A 37 53.66 -7.79 -5.83
C PRO A 37 52.49 -8.75 -5.59
N GLY A 38 52.47 -9.79 -6.41
CA GLY A 38 52.56 -11.16 -5.89
C GLY A 38 51.36 -11.70 -5.13
N ARG A 39 50.51 -12.39 -5.87
CA ARG A 39 49.56 -13.40 -5.41
C ARG A 39 50.29 -14.47 -4.58
N ALA A 40 50.01 -14.56 -3.28
CA ALA A 40 50.31 -15.74 -2.46
C ALA A 40 49.22 -15.94 -1.40
N THR A 41 48.72 -17.16 -1.39
CA THR A 41 47.76 -17.78 -0.48
C THR A 41 48.15 -17.67 0.99
N GLY A 42 47.19 -17.28 1.85
CA GLY A 42 47.30 -17.42 3.31
C GLY A 42 46.25 -16.58 4.05
N LEU A 43 45.30 -17.23 4.70
CA LEU A 43 44.36 -16.62 5.66
C LEU A 43 45.11 -16.11 6.90
N PRO A 44 44.75 -14.93 7.44
CA PRO A 44 44.73 -14.78 8.89
C PRO A 44 43.49 -14.05 9.42
N GLY A 45 43.13 -14.40 10.66
CA GLY A 45 41.92 -13.98 11.35
C GLY A 45 41.83 -12.49 11.67
N VAL A 46 40.60 -12.00 11.59
CA VAL A 46 40.20 -10.64 11.91
C VAL A 46 40.26 -10.42 13.42
N ARG A 47 41.08 -9.48 13.86
CA ARG A 47 40.99 -8.83 15.17
C ARG A 47 39.99 -7.66 15.05
N PRO A 48 39.02 -7.50 15.97
CA PRO A 48 38.22 -6.28 16.03
C PRO A 48 38.92 -5.20 16.86
N THR A 49 39.02 -4.03 16.25
CA THR A 49 39.40 -2.73 16.83
C THR A 49 38.35 -2.28 17.85
N VAL A 50 38.78 -1.98 19.07
CA VAL A 50 37.93 -1.43 20.14
C VAL A 50 37.95 0.10 20.04
N HIS A 51 36.79 0.71 19.79
CA HIS A 51 36.60 2.15 20.00
C HIS A 51 36.47 2.44 21.49
N THR A 52 37.43 3.18 22.05
CA THR A 52 37.41 3.73 23.41
C THR A 52 36.82 5.14 23.42
N GLY A 53 35.82 5.36 24.29
CA GLY A 53 35.24 6.64 24.71
C GLY A 53 34.66 6.49 26.12
N PRO A 54 34.47 7.57 26.90
CA PRO A 54 35.30 7.84 28.09
C PRO A 54 34.81 7.21 29.40
N ALA A 55 35.79 6.98 30.27
CA ALA A 55 35.66 6.43 31.61
C ALA A 55 34.92 7.36 32.59
N ALA A 56 34.01 6.78 33.39
CA ALA A 56 33.51 7.37 34.63
C ALA A 56 34.31 6.82 35.83
N PRO A 57 34.64 7.62 36.85
CA PRO A 57 35.52 7.23 37.95
C PRO A 57 34.73 6.60 39.12
N GLY A 58 35.36 5.67 39.83
CA GLY A 58 34.89 5.28 41.17
C GLY A 58 35.06 3.80 41.52
N LEU A 59 36.31 3.35 41.69
CA LEU A 59 36.60 2.12 42.43
C LEU A 59 36.39 2.38 43.92
N HIS A 60 35.15 2.21 44.40
CA HIS A 60 34.92 1.82 45.80
C HIS A 60 34.99 0.30 45.89
N ARG A 61 35.97 -0.20 46.65
CA ARG A 61 35.99 -1.57 47.17
C ARG A 61 34.70 -1.79 47.97
N GLY A 62 33.69 -2.38 47.33
CA GLY A 62 32.48 -2.83 47.96
C GLY A 62 32.65 -4.28 48.42
N HIS A 63 32.33 -4.52 49.69
CA HIS A 63 32.12 -5.82 50.30
C HIS A 63 31.62 -6.88 49.32
N GLU A 64 32.17 -8.09 49.38
CA GLU A 64 31.54 -9.31 48.85
C GLU A 64 30.20 -9.54 49.57
N GLY A 65 29.19 -8.78 49.15
CA GLY A 65 27.81 -9.02 49.51
C GLY A 65 27.39 -10.32 48.84
N CYS A 66 27.26 -11.37 49.63
CA CYS A 66 26.63 -12.62 49.23
C CYS A 66 25.21 -12.29 48.76
N ARG A 67 25.03 -12.05 47.44
CA ARG A 67 23.69 -11.82 46.87
C ARG A 67 22.93 -13.13 46.96
N GLU A 68 21.87 -13.12 47.75
CA GLU A 68 20.92 -14.22 47.88
C GLU A 68 20.39 -14.62 46.48
N ARG A 69 20.75 -15.81 45.99
CA ARG A 69 20.30 -16.31 44.68
C ARG A 69 18.98 -17.06 44.84
N ARG A 70 17.92 -16.58 44.18
CA ARG A 70 16.59 -17.18 44.21
C ARG A 70 16.38 -18.11 43.01
N GLY A 71 16.16 -19.40 43.26
CA GLY A 71 15.75 -20.38 42.23
C GLY A 71 14.23 -20.55 42.17
N ARG A 72 13.67 -20.79 40.99
CA ARG A 72 12.26 -21.18 40.81
C ARG A 72 12.17 -22.43 39.94
N GLY A 73 11.52 -23.48 40.45
CA GLY A 73 11.13 -24.66 39.66
C GLY A 73 9.67 -24.57 39.25
N ARG A 74 9.35 -24.86 37.99
CA ARG A 74 7.97 -24.98 37.50
C ARG A 74 7.82 -26.28 36.71
N SER A 75 6.78 -27.04 37.02
CA SER A 75 6.41 -28.26 36.30
C SER A 75 4.92 -28.19 35.93
N PRO A 76 4.56 -28.08 34.65
CA PRO A 76 3.16 -28.12 34.24
C PRO A 76 2.60 -29.53 34.50
N THR A 77 1.57 -29.63 35.34
CA THR A 77 0.85 -30.89 35.57
C THR A 77 -0.46 -30.83 34.79
N PRO A 78 -0.76 -31.78 33.89
CA PRO A 78 -2.04 -31.80 33.18
C PRO A 78 -3.18 -32.09 34.18
N ALA A 79 -4.04 -31.11 34.41
CA ALA A 79 -5.24 -31.26 35.22
C ALA A 79 -6.37 -31.83 34.35
N ARG A 80 -6.58 -33.15 34.46
CA ARG A 80 -7.60 -33.98 33.76
C ARG A 80 -7.38 -34.19 32.25
N PRO A 81 -7.64 -35.41 31.73
CA PRO A 81 -7.63 -35.66 30.30
C PRO A 81 -8.91 -35.07 29.70
N VAL A 82 -8.82 -33.91 29.06
CA VAL A 82 -9.87 -33.43 28.16
C VAL A 82 -9.48 -33.85 26.75
N GLN A 83 -10.26 -34.77 26.19
CA GLN A 83 -10.29 -35.29 24.82
C GLN A 83 -9.15 -34.83 23.87
N ARG A 84 -7.91 -35.31 24.05
CA ARG A 84 -6.96 -35.44 22.92
C ARG A 84 -7.30 -36.71 22.15
N HIS A 85 -8.44 -36.73 21.48
CA HIS A 85 -8.80 -37.78 20.52
C HIS A 85 -9.21 -37.08 19.23
N LEU A 86 -8.25 -36.50 18.52
CA LEU A 86 -8.27 -36.33 17.07
C LEU A 86 -6.90 -35.80 16.66
N GLN A 87 -6.15 -36.62 15.91
CA GLN A 87 -4.80 -36.45 15.34
C GLN A 87 -3.80 -37.50 15.86
N ALA A 88 -4.17 -38.76 15.65
CA ALA A 88 -3.22 -39.85 15.55
C ALA A 88 -3.61 -40.68 14.32
N HIS A 89 -3.53 -40.05 13.14
CA HIS A 89 -3.47 -40.80 11.89
C HIS A 89 -2.21 -40.36 11.15
N ASP A 90 -1.49 -41.38 10.66
CA ASP A 90 -0.34 -41.36 9.77
C ASP A 90 1.06 -41.17 10.37
N ARG A 91 1.49 -42.19 11.11
CA ARG A 91 2.89 -42.67 11.05
C ARG A 91 2.92 -44.21 11.04
N PRO A 92 3.03 -44.87 9.89
CA PRO A 92 3.24 -46.31 9.86
C PRO A 92 4.71 -46.61 10.21
N GLY A 93 4.94 -47.39 11.29
CA GLY A 93 6.26 -48.01 11.54
C GLY A 93 6.89 -47.84 12.91
N LEU A 94 6.19 -47.39 13.96
CA LEU A 94 6.72 -47.46 15.33
C LEU A 94 5.99 -48.54 16.14
N ASP A 95 6.73 -49.55 16.61
CA ASP A 95 6.26 -50.56 17.55
C ASP A 95 5.78 -49.89 18.85
N GLU A 96 4.48 -49.92 19.10
CA GLU A 96 3.83 -49.29 20.26
C GLU A 96 4.32 -49.84 21.62
N ARG A 97 5.06 -50.96 21.64
CA ARG A 97 5.52 -51.56 22.91
C ARG A 97 6.76 -50.88 23.51
N LEU A 98 7.41 -49.98 22.79
CA LEU A 98 8.70 -49.37 23.22
C LEU A 98 8.62 -47.89 23.60
N TRP A 99 7.47 -47.23 23.47
CA TRP A 99 7.33 -45.81 23.84
C TRP A 99 6.50 -45.61 25.11
N ARG A 100 7.17 -45.47 26.26
CA ARG A 100 6.58 -44.84 27.45
C ARG A 100 6.97 -43.36 27.45
N PRO A 101 6.04 -42.40 27.26
CA PRO A 101 6.37 -41.01 27.46
C PRO A 101 6.63 -40.80 28.96
N GLN A 102 7.87 -40.50 29.32
CA GLN A 102 8.21 -39.97 30.64
C GLN A 102 7.52 -38.60 30.73
N GLY A 103 6.33 -38.57 31.33
CA GLY A 103 5.64 -37.32 31.63
C GLY A 103 6.50 -36.45 32.56
N PRO A 104 6.29 -35.13 32.60
CA PRO A 104 7.04 -34.25 33.49
C PRO A 104 6.95 -34.79 34.93
N GLN A 105 8.11 -35.05 35.55
CA GLN A 105 8.16 -35.54 36.91
C GLN A 105 7.46 -34.54 37.82
N ARG A 106 6.48 -35.03 38.58
CA ARG A 106 5.75 -34.20 39.53
C ARG A 106 6.72 -33.85 40.66
N PRO A 107 6.96 -32.56 40.94
CA PRO A 107 7.87 -32.17 42.00
C PRO A 107 7.32 -32.65 43.34
N ALA A 108 8.23 -33.01 44.25
CA ALA A 108 7.85 -33.38 45.60
C ALA A 108 7.08 -32.22 46.27
N PRO A 109 6.05 -32.51 47.09
CA PRO A 109 5.37 -31.48 47.86
C PRO A 109 6.36 -30.88 48.88
N LEU A 110 6.64 -29.59 48.74
CA LEU A 110 7.50 -28.83 49.66
C LEU A 110 6.66 -27.80 50.41
N VAL A 111 6.98 -27.59 51.68
CA VAL A 111 6.35 -26.59 52.55
C VAL A 111 7.25 -25.36 52.65
N THR A 112 6.66 -24.16 52.74
CA THR A 112 7.40 -22.91 52.95
C THR A 112 8.29 -23.02 54.19
N GLY A 113 9.59 -22.76 54.03
CA GLY A 113 10.59 -22.86 55.09
C GLY A 113 11.35 -24.19 55.16
N ALA A 114 11.00 -25.18 54.31
CA ALA A 114 11.75 -26.42 54.21
C ALA A 114 13.17 -26.18 53.68
N SER A 115 14.19 -26.69 54.40
CA SER A 115 15.58 -26.70 53.95
C SER A 115 15.84 -27.93 53.08
N THR A 116 16.41 -27.74 51.89
CA THR A 116 16.79 -28.83 50.98
C THR A 116 18.26 -28.70 50.61
N PRO A 117 19.07 -29.78 50.65
CA PRO A 117 20.48 -29.71 50.29
C PRO A 117 20.62 -29.44 48.78
N ILE A 118 21.49 -28.49 48.44
CA ILE A 118 21.83 -28.20 47.04
C ILE A 118 22.88 -29.23 46.61
N GLU A 119 22.51 -30.14 45.71
CA GLU A 119 23.39 -31.21 45.26
C GLU A 119 24.45 -30.72 44.26
N ALA A 120 24.08 -29.81 43.35
CA ALA A 120 25.02 -29.19 42.41
C ALA A 120 24.53 -27.82 41.93
N VAL A 121 25.46 -26.90 41.72
CA VAL A 121 25.23 -25.63 41.01
C VAL A 121 26.02 -25.69 39.71
N ARG A 122 25.34 -25.55 38.57
CA ARG A 122 25.97 -25.53 37.25
C ARG A 122 25.78 -24.17 36.60
N PHE A 123 26.85 -23.65 36.02
CA PHE A 123 26.77 -22.48 35.15
C PHE A 123 26.43 -22.96 33.74
N HIS A 124 25.35 -22.43 33.20
CA HIS A 124 25.00 -22.61 31.81
C HIS A 124 25.28 -21.31 31.08
N GLU A 125 26.34 -21.31 30.29
CA GLU A 125 26.58 -20.25 29.32
C GLU A 125 25.69 -20.51 28.10
N SER A 126 25.02 -19.46 27.63
CA SER A 126 24.16 -19.51 26.45
C SER A 126 24.34 -18.23 25.65
N ARG A 127 24.19 -18.33 24.33
CA ARG A 127 24.25 -17.18 23.42
C ARG A 127 22.89 -16.99 22.78
N THR A 128 22.52 -15.74 22.54
CA THR A 128 21.32 -15.42 21.76
C THR A 128 21.55 -15.80 20.31
N GLU A 129 20.54 -16.42 19.70
CA GLU A 129 20.55 -16.72 18.27
C GLU A 129 19.83 -15.59 17.51
N PRO A 130 20.26 -15.26 16.28
CA PRO A 130 19.54 -14.32 15.45
C PRO A 130 18.13 -14.85 15.13
N PRO A 131 17.16 -13.96 14.85
CA PRO A 131 15.82 -14.37 14.43
C PRO A 131 15.86 -15.28 13.21
N LYS A 132 15.01 -16.31 13.21
CA LYS A 132 14.88 -17.22 12.08
C LYS A 132 14.14 -16.53 10.93
N HIS A 133 14.53 -16.83 9.70
CA HIS A 133 13.74 -16.48 8.53
C HIS A 133 12.35 -17.11 8.57
N TYR A 134 11.39 -16.46 7.92
CA TYR A 134 10.05 -16.99 7.79
C TYR A 134 10.02 -18.14 6.77
N THR A 135 9.30 -19.22 7.06
CA THR A 135 8.64 -20.05 6.04
C THR A 135 7.28 -19.44 5.67
N VAL A 136 6.63 -19.93 4.60
CA VAL A 136 5.26 -19.53 4.23
C VAL A 136 4.30 -19.65 5.42
N ASP A 137 4.30 -20.80 6.11
CA ASP A 137 3.43 -21.03 7.27
C ASP A 137 3.70 -20.03 8.40
N THR A 138 4.97 -19.77 8.70
CA THR A 138 5.32 -18.81 9.77
C THR A 138 5.04 -17.37 9.38
N LEU A 139 5.09 -17.03 8.08
CA LEU A 139 4.71 -15.71 7.57
C LEU A 139 3.20 -15.53 7.66
N LEU A 140 2.41 -16.53 7.25
CA LEU A 140 0.95 -16.53 7.41
C LEU A 140 0.56 -16.37 8.88
N ASN A 141 1.25 -17.09 9.78
CA ASN A 141 1.04 -16.96 11.22
C ASN A 141 1.46 -15.57 11.75
N ALA A 142 2.52 -14.97 11.20
CA ALA A 142 2.91 -13.60 11.52
C ALA A 142 1.87 -12.57 11.06
N MET A 143 1.27 -12.76 9.88
CA MET A 143 0.18 -11.92 9.37
C MET A 143 -1.08 -12.02 10.24
N LEU A 144 -1.46 -13.23 10.67
CA LEU A 144 -2.58 -13.49 11.59
C LEU A 144 -2.37 -12.82 12.96
N HIS A 145 -1.12 -12.80 13.43
CA HIS A 145 -0.76 -12.24 14.73
C HIS A 145 0.03 -10.93 14.61
N ALA A 146 -0.29 -10.14 13.59
CA ALA A 146 0.39 -8.88 13.30
C ALA A 146 0.27 -7.87 14.46
N GLY A 147 -0.76 -7.99 15.30
CA GLY A 147 -0.93 -7.20 16.52
C GLY A 147 0.24 -7.30 17.52
N ARG A 148 1.10 -8.33 17.45
CA ARG A 148 2.35 -8.41 18.24
C ARG A 148 3.39 -7.35 17.86
N HIS A 149 3.25 -6.76 16.68
CA HIS A 149 4.11 -5.71 16.16
C HIS A 149 3.48 -4.31 16.30
N ALA A 150 2.36 -4.21 17.02
CA ALA A 150 1.69 -2.96 17.35
C ALA A 150 1.62 -2.78 18.87
N GLU A 151 1.32 -1.56 19.31
CA GLU A 151 1.24 -1.20 20.73
C GLU A 151 -0.12 -0.60 21.06
N GLY A 152 -0.56 -0.77 22.32
CA GLY A 152 -1.78 -0.16 22.83
C GLY A 152 -3.04 -0.63 22.09
N GLU A 153 -3.92 0.31 21.79
CA GLU A 153 -5.21 0.03 21.13
C GLU A 153 -5.07 -0.58 19.74
N ASP A 154 -4.00 -0.24 19.01
CA ASP A 154 -3.77 -0.74 17.65
C ASP A 154 -3.54 -2.27 17.66
N ALA A 155 -2.92 -2.81 18.72
CA ALA A 155 -2.72 -4.25 18.88
C ALA A 155 -4.04 -5.01 19.09
N GLU A 156 -4.95 -4.46 19.90
CA GLU A 156 -6.27 -5.07 20.14
C GLU A 156 -7.16 -4.99 18.89
N LEU A 157 -7.10 -3.89 18.14
CA LEU A 157 -7.82 -3.76 16.87
C LEU A 157 -7.37 -4.81 15.86
N LEU A 158 -6.06 -4.96 15.68
CA LEU A 158 -5.52 -6.01 14.81
C LEU A 158 -5.89 -7.41 15.31
N ARG A 159 -5.94 -7.64 16.62
CA ARG A 159 -6.39 -8.92 17.17
C ARG A 159 -7.86 -9.20 16.87
N LYS A 160 -8.72 -8.18 16.96
CA LYS A 160 -10.15 -8.26 16.60
C LYS A 160 -10.35 -8.50 15.10
N ALA A 161 -9.51 -7.89 14.26
CA ALA A 161 -9.51 -8.04 12.80
C ALA A 161 -8.79 -9.31 12.30
N GLU A 162 -8.37 -10.21 13.21
CA GLU A 162 -7.57 -11.40 12.89
C GLU A 162 -6.23 -11.11 12.19
N GLY A 163 -5.63 -9.95 12.43
CA GLY A 163 -4.33 -9.54 11.89
C GLY A 163 -4.43 -8.67 10.66
N ILE A 164 -3.49 -8.82 9.72
CA ILE A 164 -3.51 -8.11 8.43
C ILE A 164 -4.01 -9.02 7.31
N GLY A 165 -4.93 -8.47 6.51
CA GLY A 165 -5.63 -9.20 5.45
C GLY A 165 -6.62 -10.22 6.00
N THR A 166 -7.64 -10.54 5.21
CA THR A 166 -8.61 -11.60 5.54
C THR A 166 -8.03 -12.97 5.17
N PRO A 167 -8.48 -14.08 5.81
CA PRO A 167 -7.99 -15.43 5.48
C PRO A 167 -8.01 -15.74 3.98
N ALA A 168 -9.02 -15.28 3.25
CA ALA A 168 -9.16 -15.49 1.81
C ALA A 168 -8.14 -14.74 0.93
N THR A 169 -7.44 -13.73 1.46
CA THR A 169 -6.59 -12.83 0.66
C THR A 169 -5.09 -12.98 0.94
N ARG A 170 -4.69 -13.63 2.05
CA ARG A 170 -3.28 -13.71 2.46
C ARG A 170 -2.41 -14.47 1.47
N ASP A 171 -2.90 -15.61 0.98
CA ASP A 171 -2.16 -16.41 0.00
C ASP A 171 -1.93 -15.63 -1.29
N THR A 172 -2.94 -14.89 -1.76
CA THR A 172 -2.86 -14.03 -2.95
C THR A 172 -1.84 -12.90 -2.77
N VAL A 173 -1.79 -12.28 -1.58
CA VAL A 173 -0.80 -11.23 -1.29
C VAL A 173 0.61 -11.80 -1.27
N ILE A 174 0.83 -12.93 -0.61
CA ILE A 174 2.16 -13.58 -0.57
C ILE A 174 2.59 -13.98 -1.99
N GLN A 175 1.68 -14.55 -2.79
CA GLN A 175 1.95 -14.90 -4.18
C GLN A 175 2.35 -13.68 -4.99
N THR A 176 1.65 -12.56 -4.83
CA THR A 176 1.98 -11.30 -5.51
C THR A 176 3.39 -10.80 -5.15
N LEU A 177 3.86 -11.00 -3.91
CA LEU A 177 5.22 -10.64 -3.51
C LEU A 177 6.29 -11.52 -4.17
N PHE A 178 5.99 -12.80 -4.42
CA PHE A 178 6.84 -13.68 -5.21
C PHE A 178 6.83 -13.29 -6.70
N ASP A 179 5.66 -13.08 -7.27
CA ASP A 179 5.50 -12.74 -8.71
C ASP A 179 6.19 -11.41 -9.06
N ARG A 180 6.24 -10.46 -8.11
CA ARG A 180 6.96 -9.19 -8.26
C ARG A 180 8.44 -9.25 -7.88
N GLU A 181 8.92 -10.44 -7.52
CA GLU A 181 10.30 -10.73 -7.13
C GLU A 181 10.79 -9.89 -5.93
N TYR A 182 9.90 -9.52 -5.01
CA TYR A 182 10.27 -8.83 -3.77
C TYR A 182 10.81 -9.79 -2.72
N ILE A 183 10.29 -11.02 -2.74
CA ILE A 183 10.74 -12.12 -1.90
C ILE A 183 11.09 -13.33 -2.77
N ALA A 184 12.00 -14.16 -2.28
CA ALA A 184 12.39 -15.40 -2.92
C ALA A 184 12.49 -16.52 -1.88
N THR A 185 12.48 -17.77 -2.33
CA THR A 185 12.75 -18.92 -1.46
C THR A 185 14.22 -19.31 -1.53
N GLN A 186 14.83 -19.55 -0.38
CA GLN A 186 16.16 -20.11 -0.24
C GLN A 186 16.05 -21.44 0.50
N ARG A 187 16.66 -22.48 -0.08
CA ARG A 187 16.67 -23.81 0.51
C ARG A 187 17.74 -23.91 1.59
N GLN A 188 17.33 -24.22 2.82
CA GLN A 188 18.23 -24.58 3.90
C GLN A 188 17.88 -26.00 4.38
N GLY A 189 18.65 -26.99 3.89
CA GLY A 189 18.36 -28.40 4.11
C GLY A 189 17.02 -28.84 3.50
N LYS A 190 16.06 -29.21 4.36
CA LYS A 190 14.70 -29.61 3.96
C LYS A 190 13.69 -28.46 3.98
N GLN A 191 14.06 -27.30 4.54
CA GLN A 191 13.15 -26.16 4.67
C GLN A 191 13.34 -25.17 3.51
N GLN A 192 12.23 -24.57 3.08
CA GLN A 192 12.22 -23.41 2.20
C GLN A 192 11.98 -22.16 3.04
N LEU A 193 12.97 -21.28 3.06
CA LEU A 193 12.95 -20.03 3.83
C LEU A 193 12.70 -18.87 2.88
N ILE A 194 11.85 -17.95 3.30
CA ILE A 194 11.57 -16.70 2.60
C ILE A 194 12.69 -15.71 2.94
N VAL A 195 13.30 -15.17 1.90
CA VAL A 195 14.32 -14.13 1.98
C VAL A 195 13.90 -12.94 1.13
N SER A 196 14.22 -11.73 1.57
CA SER A 196 14.02 -10.54 0.74
C SER A 196 15.04 -10.53 -0.40
N THR A 197 14.62 -10.11 -1.59
CA THR A 197 15.53 -9.90 -2.73
C THR A 197 16.19 -8.52 -2.64
N PRO A 198 17.25 -8.22 -3.42
CA PRO A 198 17.76 -6.86 -3.54
C PRO A 198 16.68 -5.87 -3.98
N ARG A 199 15.79 -6.29 -4.90
CA ARG A 199 14.65 -5.50 -5.37
C ARG A 199 13.65 -5.22 -4.24
N GLY A 200 13.30 -6.23 -3.44
CA GLY A 200 12.39 -6.07 -2.30
C GLY A 200 12.96 -5.16 -1.22
N ARG A 201 14.26 -5.26 -0.91
CA ARG A 201 14.92 -4.34 0.02
C ARG A 201 14.91 -2.91 -0.50
N ALA A 202 15.34 -2.69 -1.75
CA ALA A 202 15.29 -1.37 -2.36
C ALA A 202 13.87 -0.80 -2.38
N PHE A 203 12.86 -1.62 -2.65
CA PHE A 203 11.46 -1.19 -2.60
C PHE A 203 11.07 -0.68 -1.20
N ILE A 204 11.40 -1.42 -0.15
CA ILE A 204 11.13 -1.00 1.24
C ILE A 204 11.95 0.24 1.62
N ASP A 205 13.21 0.31 1.24
CA ASP A 205 14.09 1.45 1.54
C ASP A 205 13.59 2.76 0.90
N ASN A 206 12.93 2.68 -0.26
CA ASN A 206 12.30 3.82 -0.94
C ASN A 206 10.83 4.03 -0.55
N THR A 207 10.25 3.15 0.28
CA THR A 207 8.86 3.28 0.73
C THR A 207 8.84 4.11 2.02
N PRO A 208 7.99 5.15 2.12
CA PRO A 208 7.81 5.89 3.37
C PRO A 208 7.55 4.95 4.54
N SER A 209 8.28 5.12 5.66
CA SER A 209 8.25 4.19 6.80
C SER A 209 6.83 3.90 7.28
N MET A 210 5.97 4.92 7.31
CA MET A 210 4.55 4.84 7.62
C MET A 210 3.85 3.71 6.85
N LEU A 211 4.07 3.57 5.54
CA LEU A 211 3.39 2.56 4.70
C LEU A 211 3.90 1.13 4.95
N SER A 212 5.07 0.99 5.56
CA SER A 212 5.65 -0.31 5.93
C SER A 212 5.23 -0.76 7.34
N GLU A 213 4.55 0.10 8.11
CA GLU A 213 4.13 -0.19 9.47
C GLU A 213 2.72 -0.80 9.53
N VAL A 214 2.58 -1.90 10.28
CA VAL A 214 1.29 -2.57 10.55
C VAL A 214 0.29 -1.63 11.23
N ARG A 215 0.78 -0.63 11.96
CA ARG A 215 -0.02 0.38 12.65
C ARG A 215 -0.98 1.13 11.72
N VAL A 216 -0.56 1.42 10.49
CA VAL A 216 -1.41 2.16 9.54
C VAL A 216 -2.63 1.34 9.16
N THR A 217 -2.45 0.04 8.94
CA THR A 217 -3.57 -0.88 8.72
C THR A 217 -4.51 -0.90 9.92
N ALA A 218 -3.99 -0.97 11.15
CA ALA A 218 -4.82 -0.92 12.37
C ALA A 218 -5.67 0.36 12.44
N ARG A 219 -5.09 1.50 12.05
CA ARG A 219 -5.80 2.78 11.99
C ARG A 219 -6.93 2.75 10.96
N TRP A 220 -6.70 2.17 9.78
CA TRP A 220 -7.75 2.04 8.77
C TRP A 220 -8.88 1.11 9.24
N GLU A 221 -8.55 -0.03 9.84
CA GLU A 221 -9.56 -0.92 10.43
C GLU A 221 -10.40 -0.22 11.50
N ARG A 222 -9.80 0.66 12.32
CA ARG A 222 -10.53 1.50 13.29
C ARG A 222 -11.56 2.40 12.59
N GLU A 223 -11.14 3.11 11.55
CA GLU A 223 -12.03 4.02 10.81
C GLU A 223 -13.15 3.26 10.09
N LEU A 224 -12.84 2.09 9.52
CA LEU A 224 -13.82 1.23 8.86
C LEU A 224 -14.82 0.63 9.86
N ASP A 225 -14.37 0.16 11.03
CA ASP A 225 -15.24 -0.31 12.11
C ASP A 225 -16.13 0.83 12.62
N ALA A 226 -15.61 2.06 12.70
CA ALA A 226 -16.40 3.23 13.09
C ALA A 226 -17.46 3.64 12.03
N ILE A 227 -17.20 3.40 10.75
CA ILE A 227 -18.20 3.57 9.68
C ILE A 227 -19.27 2.48 9.80
N GLN A 228 -18.87 1.23 10.02
CA GLN A 228 -19.78 0.09 10.16
C GLN A 228 -20.70 0.23 11.38
N ASN A 229 -20.18 0.75 12.49
CA ASN A 229 -20.88 0.85 13.78
C ASN A 229 -21.47 2.24 14.04
N ALA A 230 -21.61 3.09 13.02
CA ALA A 230 -22.21 4.42 13.17
C ALA A 230 -23.68 4.33 13.63
N ALA A 231 -24.17 5.32 14.37
CA ALA A 231 -25.50 5.25 14.99
C ALA A 231 -26.65 5.32 13.98
N ASN A 232 -26.41 5.92 12.81
CA ASN A 232 -27.39 6.05 11.73
C ASN A 232 -26.69 6.22 10.36
N ASP A 233 -27.47 6.04 9.29
CA ASP A 233 -27.00 6.14 7.91
C ASP A 233 -26.35 7.48 7.56
N THR A 234 -26.85 8.58 8.13
CA THR A 234 -26.30 9.92 7.87
C THR A 234 -24.89 10.03 8.43
N GLU A 235 -24.68 9.57 9.66
CA GLU A 235 -23.37 9.53 10.30
C GLU A 235 -22.41 8.58 9.57
N ALA A 236 -22.88 7.39 9.18
CA ALA A 236 -22.09 6.44 8.38
C ALA A 236 -21.60 7.07 7.06
N ARG A 237 -22.50 7.77 6.35
CA ARG A 237 -22.16 8.47 5.09
C ARG A 237 -21.13 9.57 5.33
N GLN A 238 -21.32 10.38 6.38
CA GLN A 238 -20.38 11.46 6.71
C GLN A 238 -18.99 10.92 7.05
N ARG A 239 -18.90 9.86 7.88
CA ARG A 239 -17.64 9.21 8.23
C ARG A 239 -16.96 8.58 7.01
N ARG A 240 -17.74 7.89 6.17
CA ARG A 240 -17.25 7.34 4.89
C ARG A 240 -16.66 8.44 4.01
N ASP A 241 -17.39 9.53 3.81
CA ASP A 241 -16.95 10.61 2.92
C ASP A 241 -15.69 11.29 3.48
N ALA A 242 -15.61 11.50 4.79
CA ALA A 242 -14.41 11.98 5.46
C ALA A 242 -13.22 11.04 5.27
N PHE A 243 -13.41 9.74 5.46
CA PHE A 243 -12.38 8.72 5.24
C PHE A 243 -11.86 8.73 3.79
N ILE A 244 -12.77 8.71 2.80
CA ILE A 244 -12.41 8.72 1.38
C ILE A 244 -11.67 10.01 1.01
N ASN A 245 -12.14 11.17 1.47
CA ASN A 245 -11.46 12.44 1.20
C ASN A 245 -10.06 12.47 1.84
N ALA A 246 -9.90 11.95 3.05
CA ALA A 246 -8.60 11.84 3.71
C ALA A 246 -7.65 10.90 2.94
N GLN A 247 -8.12 9.75 2.46
CA GLN A 247 -7.29 8.85 1.65
C GLN A 247 -6.88 9.48 0.32
N ARG A 248 -7.80 10.22 -0.35
CA ARG A 248 -7.48 10.94 -1.57
C ARG A 248 -6.41 12.00 -1.34
N ALA A 249 -6.57 12.83 -0.32
CA ALA A 249 -5.57 13.85 0.03
C ALA A 249 -4.22 13.21 0.36
N PHE A 250 -4.22 12.12 1.13
CA PHE A 250 -3.00 11.37 1.46
C PHE A 250 -2.29 10.84 0.21
N ILE A 251 -3.03 10.23 -0.73
CA ILE A 251 -2.45 9.70 -1.97
C ILE A 251 -1.92 10.84 -2.85
N THR A 252 -2.68 11.91 -3.02
CA THR A 252 -2.27 13.07 -3.83
C THR A 252 -0.97 13.67 -3.29
N GLN A 253 -0.90 13.94 -1.99
CA GLN A 253 0.30 14.50 -1.36
C GLN A 253 1.52 13.58 -1.56
N ARG A 254 1.36 12.27 -1.39
CA ARG A 254 2.47 11.30 -1.57
C ARG A 254 2.93 11.23 -3.02
N ILE A 255 2.01 11.34 -3.99
CA ILE A 255 2.37 11.37 -5.41
C ILE A 255 3.14 12.64 -5.74
N GLU A 256 2.71 13.80 -5.22
CA GLU A 256 3.41 15.07 -5.41
C GLU A 256 4.85 15.01 -4.88
N GLU A 257 5.05 14.49 -3.66
CA GLU A 257 6.40 14.30 -3.07
C GLU A 257 7.28 13.39 -3.93
N VAL A 258 6.74 12.30 -4.46
CA VAL A 258 7.49 11.39 -5.34
C VAL A 258 7.82 12.04 -6.69
N ILE A 259 6.95 12.91 -7.22
CA ILE A 259 7.23 13.62 -8.47
C ILE A 259 8.38 14.62 -8.27
N GLU A 260 8.36 15.37 -7.17
CA GLU A 260 9.44 16.31 -6.83
C GLU A 260 10.80 15.59 -6.69
N ASP A 261 10.83 14.45 -6.00
CA ASP A 261 12.05 13.65 -5.85
C ASP A 261 12.59 13.06 -7.18
N VAL A 262 11.71 12.83 -8.17
CA VAL A 262 12.10 12.32 -9.49
C VAL A 262 12.60 13.44 -10.41
N GLU A 263 12.13 14.68 -10.23
CA GLU A 263 12.61 15.84 -10.99
C GLU A 263 14.05 16.25 -10.60
N ASP A 264 14.46 15.99 -9.36
CA ASP A 264 15.83 16.21 -8.87
C ASP A 264 16.77 15.00 -9.03
N ALA A 265 16.29 13.88 -9.62
CA ALA A 265 17.09 12.69 -9.80
C ALA A 265 18.17 12.89 -10.90
N PRO A 266 19.44 12.46 -10.69
CA PRO A 266 20.48 12.60 -11.69
C PRO A 266 20.11 11.85 -12.98
N GLU A 267 20.29 12.50 -14.14
CA GLU A 267 19.95 12.02 -15.50
C GLU A 267 20.40 10.58 -15.81
N ALA A 268 21.37 10.02 -15.06
CA ALA A 268 21.84 8.66 -15.22
C ALA A 268 20.81 7.54 -14.91
N ILE A 269 19.64 7.86 -14.34
CA ILE A 269 18.56 6.89 -14.05
C ILE A 269 17.47 6.88 -15.14
N THR A 270 17.43 7.87 -16.05
CA THR A 270 16.33 8.00 -17.03
C THR A 270 16.42 7.06 -18.23
N ASP A 271 17.52 6.30 -18.38
CA ASP A 271 17.75 5.42 -19.54
C ASP A 271 17.02 4.07 -19.48
N THR A 272 16.33 3.75 -18.39
CA THR A 272 15.41 2.59 -18.33
C THR A 272 13.95 3.01 -18.42
N ARG A 273 13.62 4.03 -19.24
CA ARG A 273 12.23 4.28 -19.63
C ARG A 273 11.72 3.06 -20.39
N ASN A 274 11.03 2.18 -19.67
CA ASN A 274 10.23 1.11 -20.27
C ASN A 274 9.34 1.75 -21.34
N GLY A 275 9.27 1.11 -22.51
CA GLY A 275 8.41 1.56 -23.61
C GLY A 275 6.95 1.75 -23.18
N PRO A 276 6.15 2.44 -23.99
CA PRO A 276 4.78 2.77 -23.64
C PRO A 276 3.95 1.51 -23.36
N THR A 277 3.12 1.57 -22.31
CA THR A 277 2.26 0.44 -21.93
C THR A 277 1.29 0.07 -23.05
N GLU A 278 0.93 -1.21 -23.16
CA GLU A 278 0.02 -1.71 -24.20
C GLU A 278 -1.35 -1.00 -24.20
N ASN A 279 -1.81 -0.57 -23.02
CA ASN A 279 -3.03 0.22 -22.86
C ASN A 279 -2.88 1.63 -23.46
N MET A 280 -1.73 2.29 -23.28
CA MET A 280 -1.45 3.59 -23.91
C MET A 280 -1.40 3.47 -25.43
N LEU A 281 -0.78 2.42 -25.97
CA LEU A 281 -0.75 2.16 -27.42
C LEU A 281 -2.13 1.88 -27.99
N THR A 282 -2.98 1.16 -27.24
CA THR A 282 -4.36 0.89 -27.63
C THR A 282 -5.18 2.18 -27.65
N ALA A 283 -5.01 3.04 -26.64
CA ALA A 283 -5.65 4.36 -26.61
C ALA A 283 -5.18 5.26 -27.76
N ALA A 284 -3.87 5.33 -28.00
CA ALA A 284 -3.28 6.11 -29.08
C ALA A 284 -3.78 5.65 -30.46
N ARG A 285 -3.78 4.34 -30.73
CA ARG A 285 -4.33 3.76 -31.97
C ARG A 285 -5.82 4.04 -32.15
N LYS A 286 -6.60 3.96 -31.07
CA LYS A 286 -8.04 4.25 -31.11
C LYS A 286 -8.32 5.73 -31.40
N ILE A 287 -7.54 6.63 -30.81
CA ILE A 287 -7.63 8.08 -31.06
C ILE A 287 -7.24 8.38 -32.50
N ALA A 288 -6.11 7.83 -32.97
CA ALA A 288 -5.62 7.97 -34.34
C ALA A 288 -6.68 7.52 -35.36
N ALA A 289 -7.26 6.34 -35.16
CA ALA A 289 -8.33 5.80 -36.01
C ALA A 289 -9.62 6.65 -35.97
N SER A 290 -10.00 7.17 -34.80
CA SER A 290 -11.21 7.98 -34.65
C SER A 290 -11.09 9.38 -35.26
N ARG A 291 -9.87 9.89 -35.43
CA ARG A 291 -9.58 11.26 -35.88
C ARG A 291 -8.87 11.33 -37.24
N ASN A 292 -8.66 10.19 -37.91
CA ASN A 292 -7.81 10.09 -39.10
C ASN A 292 -6.44 10.77 -38.92
N LEU A 293 -5.86 10.68 -37.71
CA LEU A 293 -4.52 11.19 -37.42
C LEU A 293 -3.49 10.09 -37.68
N THR A 294 -2.35 10.45 -38.26
CA THR A 294 -1.23 9.53 -38.45
C THR A 294 -0.50 9.33 -37.13
N LEU A 295 -0.14 8.09 -36.81
CA LEU A 295 0.66 7.76 -35.63
C LEU A 295 2.10 8.24 -35.84
N PRO A 296 2.69 8.98 -34.87
CA PRO A 296 4.10 9.36 -34.93
C PRO A 296 5.04 8.15 -35.00
N GLU A 297 6.14 8.28 -35.75
CA GLU A 297 7.19 7.25 -35.81
C GLU A 297 7.87 7.10 -34.43
N GLY A 298 7.99 5.86 -33.94
CA GLY A 298 8.54 5.58 -32.62
C GLY A 298 7.53 5.57 -31.47
N ILE A 299 6.22 5.66 -31.74
CA ILE A 299 5.20 5.57 -30.68
C ILE A 299 5.22 4.24 -29.93
N GLU A 300 5.70 3.16 -30.55
CA GLU A 300 5.78 1.84 -29.93
C GLU A 300 7.05 1.64 -29.09
N THR A 301 8.06 2.49 -29.29
CA THR A 301 9.38 2.37 -28.64
C THR A 301 9.64 3.44 -27.61
N SER A 302 9.14 4.67 -27.81
CA SER A 302 9.34 5.79 -26.91
C SER A 302 8.07 6.15 -26.12
N PHE A 303 8.19 6.10 -24.80
CA PHE A 303 7.13 6.54 -23.89
C PHE A 303 6.79 8.02 -24.10
N ASP A 304 7.80 8.87 -24.32
CA ASP A 304 7.62 10.32 -24.46
C ASP A 304 6.87 10.68 -25.73
N VAL A 305 7.14 9.96 -26.83
CA VAL A 305 6.42 10.14 -28.10
C VAL A 305 4.95 9.72 -27.97
N CYS A 306 4.67 8.65 -27.22
CA CYS A 306 3.29 8.23 -26.95
C CYS A 306 2.56 9.20 -26.02
N ARG A 307 3.24 9.69 -24.98
CA ARG A 307 2.67 10.66 -24.03
C ARG A 307 2.35 12.00 -24.70
N THR A 308 3.28 12.57 -25.43
CA THR A 308 3.09 13.84 -26.15
C THR A 308 1.92 13.76 -27.13
N PHE A 309 1.82 12.68 -27.91
CA PHE A 309 0.69 12.44 -28.81
C PHE A 309 -0.66 12.34 -28.08
N LEU A 310 -0.71 11.64 -26.94
CA LEU A 310 -1.93 11.51 -26.14
C LEU A 310 -2.32 12.85 -25.50
N ASP A 311 -1.36 13.62 -24.99
CA ASP A 311 -1.60 14.93 -24.37
C ASP A 311 -2.13 15.94 -25.41
N GLU A 312 -1.54 16.00 -26.60
CA GLU A 312 -2.06 16.82 -27.72
C GLU A 312 -3.47 16.37 -28.15
N ALA A 313 -3.71 15.06 -28.20
CA ALA A 313 -5.03 14.53 -28.51
C ALA A 313 -6.08 14.85 -27.43
N MET A 314 -5.69 15.00 -26.17
CA MET A 314 -6.58 15.37 -25.08
C MET A 314 -6.91 16.85 -25.06
N GLN A 315 -5.99 17.72 -25.48
CA GLN A 315 -6.23 19.17 -25.59
C GLN A 315 -7.27 19.54 -26.66
N HIS A 316 -7.45 18.68 -27.68
CA HIS A 316 -8.48 18.84 -28.69
C HIS A 316 -9.57 17.76 -28.53
N PRO A 317 -10.56 17.91 -27.62
CA PRO A 317 -11.63 16.93 -27.46
C PRO A 317 -12.40 16.73 -28.78
N ALA A 318 -12.69 15.47 -29.11
CA ALA A 318 -13.35 15.13 -30.36
C ALA A 318 -14.71 15.86 -30.51
N PRO A 319 -15.10 16.24 -31.73
CA PRO A 319 -16.43 16.79 -31.97
C PRO A 319 -17.51 15.77 -31.58
N PRO A 320 -18.72 16.22 -31.18
CA PRO A 320 -19.78 15.32 -30.77
C PRO A 320 -20.19 14.40 -31.92
N THR A 321 -20.40 13.12 -31.62
CA THR A 321 -20.81 12.09 -32.59
C THR A 321 -22.13 12.50 -33.27
N ASP A 322 -22.31 12.16 -34.54
CA ASP A 322 -23.52 12.53 -35.30
C ASP A 322 -24.81 12.04 -34.64
N LYS A 323 -24.75 10.89 -33.95
CA LYS A 323 -25.88 10.38 -33.13
C LYS A 323 -26.20 11.28 -31.94
N MET A 324 -25.20 11.88 -31.30
CA MET A 324 -25.40 12.83 -30.20
C MET A 324 -25.95 14.16 -30.72
N LYS A 325 -25.43 14.65 -31.85
CA LYS A 325 -25.97 15.86 -32.51
C LYS A 325 -27.44 15.65 -32.91
N ALA A 326 -27.77 14.51 -33.50
CA ALA A 326 -29.15 14.17 -33.87
C ALA A 326 -30.09 14.06 -32.66
N LEU A 327 -29.60 13.52 -31.53
CA LEU A 327 -30.37 13.47 -30.28
C LEU A 327 -30.59 14.88 -29.70
N ALA A 328 -29.55 15.71 -29.71
CA ALA A 328 -29.66 17.10 -29.24
C ALA A 328 -30.59 17.94 -30.11
N LEU A 329 -30.55 17.77 -31.44
CA LEU A 329 -31.48 18.42 -32.38
C LEU A 329 -32.93 18.00 -32.12
N ARG A 330 -33.20 16.71 -31.90
CA ARG A 330 -34.54 16.24 -31.55
C ARG A 330 -35.06 16.83 -30.24
N LEU A 331 -34.21 16.88 -29.21
CA LEU A 331 -34.57 17.48 -27.92
C LEU A 331 -34.78 19.00 -28.03
N ALA A 332 -34.05 19.67 -28.91
CA ALA A 332 -34.24 21.09 -29.19
C ALA A 332 -35.59 21.37 -29.87
N ASP A 333 -35.98 20.55 -30.85
CA ASP A 333 -37.28 20.63 -31.52
C ASP A 333 -38.43 20.34 -30.55
N GLU A 334 -38.31 19.30 -29.71
CA GLU A 334 -39.35 18.91 -28.75
C GLU A 334 -39.59 19.97 -27.67
N HIS A 335 -38.55 20.71 -27.26
CA HIS A 335 -38.65 21.74 -26.22
C HIS A 335 -38.78 23.16 -26.78
N GLY A 336 -38.86 23.34 -28.10
CA GLY A 336 -39.01 24.64 -28.75
C GLY A 336 -37.84 25.60 -28.51
N VAL A 337 -36.63 25.07 -28.30
CA VAL A 337 -35.42 25.86 -28.03
C VAL A 337 -34.60 25.98 -29.31
N THR A 338 -34.37 27.21 -29.78
CA THR A 338 -33.46 27.45 -30.91
C THR A 338 -32.00 27.33 -30.45
N LEU A 339 -31.26 26.40 -31.05
CA LEU A 339 -29.84 26.20 -30.82
C LEU A 339 -29.04 27.35 -31.44
N ASN A 340 -28.96 28.50 -30.76
CA ASN A 340 -28.29 29.72 -31.26
C ASN A 340 -26.75 29.69 -31.13
N GLY A 341 -26.15 28.51 -31.22
CA GLY A 341 -24.71 28.32 -31.16
C GLY A 341 -24.40 26.86 -31.36
N GLU A 342 -23.71 26.57 -32.47
CA GLU A 342 -23.34 25.23 -32.89
C GLU A 342 -22.83 24.40 -31.70
N LEU A 343 -23.39 23.20 -31.50
CA LEU A 343 -22.92 22.22 -30.53
C LEU A 343 -21.58 21.64 -31.03
N THR A 344 -20.53 22.46 -31.01
CA THR A 344 -19.20 22.16 -31.58
C THR A 344 -18.38 21.24 -30.70
N THR A 345 -18.60 21.28 -29.38
CA THR A 345 -17.86 20.47 -28.41
C THR A 345 -18.72 19.37 -27.80
N PHE A 346 -18.10 18.21 -27.56
CA PHE A 346 -18.74 17.05 -26.93
C PHE A 346 -19.36 17.40 -25.57
N GLN A 347 -18.69 18.23 -24.77
CA GLN A 347 -19.18 18.65 -23.45
C GLN A 347 -20.42 19.54 -23.54
N ALA A 348 -20.48 20.49 -24.47
CA ALA A 348 -21.65 21.34 -24.67
C ALA A 348 -22.86 20.51 -25.14
N CYS A 349 -22.64 19.57 -26.05
CA CYS A 349 -23.69 18.66 -26.53
C CYS A 349 -24.21 17.74 -25.43
N LYS A 350 -23.32 17.19 -24.60
CA LYS A 350 -23.69 16.33 -23.47
C LYS A 350 -24.46 17.11 -22.39
N ALA A 351 -23.98 18.29 -22.00
CA ALA A 351 -24.65 19.12 -21.00
C ALA A 351 -26.06 19.55 -21.44
N PHE A 352 -26.25 19.83 -22.73
CA PHE A 352 -27.58 20.12 -23.30
C PHE A 352 -28.50 18.90 -23.22
N ILE A 353 -28.01 17.72 -23.64
CA ILE A 353 -28.77 16.47 -23.57
C ILE A 353 -29.16 16.16 -22.11
N ASP A 354 -28.24 16.27 -21.16
CA ASP A 354 -28.48 15.97 -19.75
C ASP A 354 -29.49 16.96 -19.12
N LYS A 355 -29.47 18.24 -19.54
CA LYS A 355 -30.42 19.27 -19.09
C LYS A 355 -31.84 19.05 -19.62
N HIS A 356 -31.98 18.53 -20.84
CA HIS A 356 -33.28 18.37 -21.52
C HIS A 356 -33.80 16.92 -21.56
N MET A 357 -33.03 15.94 -21.07
CA MET A 357 -33.48 14.54 -20.92
C MET A 357 -34.38 14.30 -19.68
N GLY A 358 -34.65 15.34 -18.90
CA GLY A 358 -35.50 15.29 -17.71
C GLY A 358 -36.99 15.16 -18.05
N SER A 359 -37.43 13.97 -18.46
CA SER A 359 -38.80 13.39 -18.35
C SER A 359 -39.11 12.42 -19.51
N LYS A 360 -38.28 11.40 -19.74
CA LYS A 360 -38.72 10.28 -20.58
C LYS A 360 -39.84 9.51 -19.89
N ALA A 361 -40.88 9.21 -20.66
CA ALA A 361 -41.88 8.21 -20.30
C ALA A 361 -41.21 6.83 -20.16
N PRO A 362 -41.55 6.04 -19.11
CA PRO A 362 -40.97 4.73 -18.90
C PRO A 362 -41.28 3.77 -20.06
N THR A 363 -40.27 2.99 -20.45
CA THR A 363 -40.44 2.02 -21.54
C THR A 363 -41.52 0.99 -21.18
N PRO A 364 -42.27 0.44 -22.16
CA PRO A 364 -43.33 -0.54 -21.88
C PRO A 364 -42.85 -1.75 -21.07
N LYS A 365 -41.59 -2.17 -21.28
CA LYS A 365 -40.95 -3.23 -20.50
C LYS A 365 -40.72 -2.85 -19.03
N MET A 366 -40.37 -1.60 -18.74
CA MET A 366 -40.19 -1.11 -17.37
C MET A 366 -41.54 -1.01 -16.63
N ILE A 367 -42.59 -0.57 -17.32
CA ILE A 367 -43.94 -0.50 -16.74
C ILE A 367 -44.44 -1.91 -16.42
N ALA A 368 -44.28 -2.87 -17.34
CA ALA A 368 -44.64 -4.26 -17.09
C ALA A 368 -43.86 -4.89 -15.92
N ALA A 369 -42.58 -4.56 -15.78
CA ALA A 369 -41.77 -5.00 -14.64
C ALA A 369 -42.25 -4.40 -13.31
N ALA A 370 -42.62 -3.12 -13.30
CA ALA A 370 -43.15 -2.44 -12.13
C ALA A 370 -44.55 -2.97 -11.74
N GLU A 371 -45.42 -3.27 -12.71
CA GLU A 371 -46.72 -3.90 -12.47
C GLU A 371 -46.57 -5.34 -11.93
N ALA A 372 -45.59 -6.10 -12.43
CA ALA A 372 -45.27 -7.43 -11.91
C ALA A 372 -44.75 -7.37 -10.47
N ALA A 373 -43.87 -6.40 -10.16
CA ALA A 373 -43.38 -6.16 -8.81
C ALA A 373 -44.52 -5.75 -7.86
N ALA A 374 -45.38 -4.82 -8.26
CA ALA A 374 -46.55 -4.39 -7.50
C ALA A 374 -47.48 -5.56 -7.14
N LYS A 375 -47.73 -6.46 -8.10
CA LYS A 375 -48.54 -7.68 -7.88
C LYS A 375 -47.89 -8.66 -6.90
N ARG A 376 -46.56 -8.83 -6.98
CA ARG A 376 -45.79 -9.73 -6.10
C ARG A 376 -45.77 -9.23 -4.66
N TYR A 377 -45.54 -7.94 -4.46
CA TYR A 377 -45.43 -7.34 -3.13
C TYR A 377 -46.77 -6.86 -2.57
N ARG A 378 -47.88 -7.00 -3.33
CA ARG A 378 -49.24 -6.55 -2.98
C ARG A 378 -49.30 -5.05 -2.63
N VAL A 379 -48.51 -4.25 -3.33
CA VAL A 379 -48.48 -2.78 -3.18
C VAL A 379 -49.15 -2.15 -4.40
N LYS A 380 -49.88 -1.04 -4.21
CA LYS A 380 -50.46 -0.27 -5.34
C LYS A 380 -49.33 0.43 -6.10
N LEU A 381 -49.31 0.29 -7.42
CA LEU A 381 -48.36 1.01 -8.26
C LEU A 381 -48.70 2.51 -8.24
N PRO A 382 -47.77 3.41 -7.88
CA PRO A 382 -47.99 4.85 -7.96
C PRO A 382 -48.26 5.30 -9.40
N ASP A 383 -49.20 6.23 -9.61
CA ASP A 383 -49.58 6.73 -10.95
C ASP A 383 -48.39 7.37 -11.69
N ASP A 384 -47.47 7.98 -10.93
CA ASP A 384 -46.24 8.58 -11.45
C ASP A 384 -45.27 7.56 -12.07
N CYS A 385 -45.38 6.27 -11.73
CA CYS A 385 -44.57 5.21 -12.34
C CYS A 385 -44.93 4.97 -13.82
N ARG A 386 -46.09 5.43 -14.29
CA ARG A 386 -46.51 5.32 -15.68
C ARG A 386 -46.06 6.50 -16.54
N THR A 387 -45.71 7.61 -15.93
CA THR A 387 -45.37 8.87 -16.61
C THR A 387 -43.89 9.21 -16.47
N LEU A 388 -43.23 8.81 -15.39
CA LEU A 388 -41.84 9.17 -15.08
C LEU A 388 -40.94 7.94 -14.90
N VAL A 389 -39.86 7.86 -15.69
CA VAL A 389 -38.80 6.85 -15.53
C VAL A 389 -38.18 6.87 -14.13
N ALA A 390 -38.03 8.05 -13.52
CA ALA A 390 -37.42 8.21 -12.20
C ALA A 390 -38.27 7.54 -11.11
N ALA A 391 -39.58 7.79 -11.10
CA ALA A 391 -40.52 7.18 -10.18
C ALA A 391 -40.58 5.65 -10.36
N CYS A 392 -40.62 5.18 -11.62
CA CYS A 392 -40.63 3.76 -11.94
C CYS A 392 -39.34 3.03 -11.49
N ARG A 393 -38.15 3.65 -11.65
CA ARG A 393 -36.87 3.11 -11.16
C ARG A 393 -36.79 3.08 -9.64
N GLN A 394 -37.28 4.14 -8.98
CA GLN A 394 -37.31 4.18 -7.52
C GLN A 394 -38.18 3.04 -6.96
N PHE A 395 -39.37 2.83 -7.52
CA PHE A 395 -40.27 1.75 -7.12
C PHE A 395 -39.64 0.36 -7.30
N LEU A 396 -38.94 0.12 -8.42
CA LEU A 396 -38.24 -1.14 -8.68
C LEU A 396 -37.03 -1.38 -7.77
N ASN A 397 -36.35 -0.32 -7.33
CA ASN A 397 -35.23 -0.43 -6.38
C ASN A 397 -35.72 -0.75 -4.96
N GLU A 398 -36.88 -0.21 -4.57
CA GLU A 398 -37.52 -0.52 -3.29
C GLU A 398 -38.12 -1.94 -3.27
N HIS A 399 -38.41 -2.50 -4.45
CA HIS A 399 -39.02 -3.83 -4.63
C HIS A 399 -38.21 -4.68 -5.64
N PRO A 400 -36.98 -5.10 -5.28
CA PRO A 400 -36.11 -5.87 -6.16
C PRO A 400 -36.69 -7.25 -6.49
N GLN A 401 -36.26 -7.83 -7.61
CA GLN A 401 -36.69 -9.15 -8.11
C GLN A 401 -36.23 -10.31 -7.21
#